data_AF-A0A8T4DT13-F1
#
_entry.id   AF-A0A8T4DT13-F1
#
_cell.length_a   1.000
_cell.length_b   1.000
_cell.length_c   1.000
_cell.angle_alpha   90.00
_cell.angle_beta   90.00
_cell.angle_gamma   90.00
#
_symmetry.space_group_name_H-M   'P 1'
#
loop_
_entity.id
_entity.type
_entity.pdbx_description
1 polymer ?
#
loop_
_entity_poly.entity_id
_entity_poly.type
_entity_poly.pdbx_seq_one_letter_code
_entity_poly.pdbx_strand_id
1 'polypeptide(L)' 'MGNIRQTHIKNVAIDLVKKYPEQFTGDFQNNKEKVDSLVTVSSKLLRNRIAGYITRYVVSRSKSKPSRPISE' A
#
# COMPACT_ATOMS: atom_id res chain seq x y z
N MET A 1 -19.81 -7.21 15.30
CA MET A 1 -19.61 -7.50 13.86
C MET A 1 -18.21 -7.00 13.45
N GLY A 2 -17.27 -7.91 13.19
CA GLY A 2 -15.85 -7.59 13.06
C GLY A 2 -15.51 -6.88 11.75
N ASN A 3 -14.72 -5.80 11.83
CA ASN A 3 -14.21 -5.05 10.68
C ASN A 3 -13.10 -5.82 9.94
N ILE A 4 -13.45 -6.97 9.35
CA ILE A 4 -12.52 -7.75 8.54
C ILE A 4 -12.46 -7.14 7.14
N ARG A 5 -11.28 -6.64 6.76
CA ARG A 5 -11.03 -6.17 5.40
C ARG A 5 -11.11 -7.36 4.45
N GLN A 6 -11.93 -7.23 3.40
CA GLN A 6 -12.08 -8.23 2.35
C GLN A 6 -10.72 -8.56 1.69
N THR A 7 -10.52 -9.83 1.34
CA THR A 7 -9.27 -10.34 0.75
C THR A 7 -8.90 -9.60 -0.53
N HIS A 8 -9.87 -9.21 -1.35
CA HIS A 8 -9.64 -8.47 -2.59
C HIS A 8 -8.92 -7.14 -2.36
N ILE A 9 -9.26 -6.42 -1.28
CA ILE A 9 -8.62 -5.14 -0.93
C ILE A 9 -7.14 -5.36 -0.61
N LYS A 10 -6.84 -6.43 0.13
CA LYS A 10 -5.46 -6.79 0.50
C LYS A 10 -4.66 -7.20 -0.75
N ASN A 11 -5.25 -8.04 -1.60
CA ASN A 11 -4.60 -8.52 -2.83
C ASN A 11 -4.28 -7.37 -3.79
N VAL A 12 -5.24 -6.49 -4.06
CA VAL A 12 -5.03 -5.32 -4.94
C VAL A 12 -3.95 -4.40 -4.36
N ALA A 13 -3.99 -4.12 -3.07
CA ALA A 13 -2.98 -3.29 -2.42
C ALA A 13 -1.57 -3.91 -2.50
N ILE A 14 -1.44 -5.22 -2.30
CA ILE A 14 -0.16 -5.94 -2.41
C ILE A 14 0.32 -5.95 -3.87
N ASP A 15 -0.56 -6.19 -4.83
CA ASP A 15 -0.23 -6.20 -6.27
C ASP A 15 0.27 -4.84 -6.74
N LEU A 16 -0.41 -3.76 -6.32
CA LEU A 16 0.01 -2.39 -6.61
C LEU A 16 1.42 -2.10 -6.06
N VAL A 17 1.66 -2.42 -4.79
CA VAL A 17 2.98 -2.21 -4.18
C VAL A 17 4.06 -3.07 -4.83
N LYS A 18 3.72 -4.28 -5.31
CA LYS A 18 4.65 -5.13 -6.04
C LYS A 18 4.97 -4.59 -7.43
N LYS A 19 3.99 -4.05 -8.16
CA LYS A 19 4.17 -3.45 -9.49
C LYS A 19 4.90 -2.12 -9.44
N TYR A 20 4.61 -1.28 -8.44
CA TYR A 20 5.17 0.08 -8.34
C TYR A 20 5.75 0.37 -6.95
N PRO A 21 6.76 -0.41 -6.48
CA PRO A 21 7.31 -0.26 -5.13
C PRO A 21 7.93 1.11 -4.88
N GLU A 22 8.31 1.82 -5.94
CA GLU A 22 9.01 3.10 -5.93
C GLU A 22 8.03 4.28 -5.80
N GLN A 23 6.78 4.08 -6.22
CA GLN A 23 5.76 5.12 -6.20
C GLN A 23 4.98 5.18 -4.88
N PHE A 24 5.06 4.11 -4.08
CA PHE A 24 4.35 4.02 -2.80
C PHE A 24 5.31 4.26 -1.63
N THR A 25 4.95 5.23 -0.79
CA THR A 25 5.74 5.67 0.37
C THR A 25 4.93 5.54 1.67
N GLY A 26 5.48 5.98 2.79
CA GLY A 26 4.76 6.13 4.07
C GLY A 26 3.66 7.20 4.03
N ASP A 27 3.63 8.06 3.01
CA ASP A 27 2.68 9.16 2.88
C ASP A 27 1.32 8.73 2.33
N PHE A 28 0.28 8.91 3.14
CA PHE A 28 -1.09 8.55 2.77
C PHE A 28 -1.64 9.38 1.59
N GLN A 29 -1.36 10.68 1.58
CA GLN A 29 -1.89 11.59 0.56
C GLN A 29 -1.34 11.24 -0.83
N ASN A 30 -0.02 11.08 -0.95
CA ASN A 30 0.62 10.67 -2.20
C ASN A 30 0.13 9.28 -2.65
N ASN A 31 0.03 8.32 -1.73
CA ASN A 31 -0.48 6.99 -2.06
C ASN A 31 -1.93 7.02 -2.56
N LYS A 32 -2.79 7.90 -2.02
CA LYS A 32 -4.18 8.03 -2.45
C LYS A 32 -4.29 8.55 -3.89
N GLU A 33 -3.48 9.54 -4.26
CA GLU A 33 -3.44 10.10 -5.61
C GLU A 33 -2.88 9.08 -6.62
N LYS A 34 -1.85 8.34 -6.22
CA LYS A 34 -1.31 7.23 -7.02
C LYS A 34 -2.33 6.12 -7.21
N VAL A 35 -3.04 5.69 -6.16
CA VAL A 35 -4.10 4.68 -6.27
C VAL A 35 -5.23 5.15 -7.20
N ASP A 36 -5.59 6.43 -7.16
CA ASP A 36 -6.61 7.00 -8.06
C ASP A 36 -6.17 6.99 -9.52
N SER A 37 -4.90 7.31 -9.78
CA SER A 37 -4.36 7.30 -11.14
C SER A 37 -4.13 5.88 -11.67
N LEU A 38 -3.74 4.94 -10.80
CA LEU A 38 -3.39 3.56 -11.17
C LEU A 38 -4.60 2.62 -11.24
N VAL A 39 -5.67 2.94 -10.51
CA VAL A 39 -6.88 2.11 -10.46
C VAL A 39 -8.10 3.01 -10.59
N THR A 40 -8.95 2.70 -11.56
CA THR A 40 -10.27 3.32 -11.73
C THR A 40 -11.23 2.82 -10.64
N VAL A 41 -10.97 3.20 -9.40
CA VAL A 41 -11.83 2.82 -8.26
C VAL A 41 -13.00 3.80 -8.17
N SER A 42 -14.19 3.32 -8.52
CA SER A 42 -15.43 4.12 -8.46
C SER A 42 -15.84 4.50 -7.02
N SER A 43 -15.40 3.73 -6.01
CA SER A 43 -15.76 3.94 -4.61
C SER A 43 -14.69 4.65 -3.79
N LYS A 44 -15.00 5.85 -3.28
CA LYS A 44 -14.14 6.62 -2.35
C LYS A 44 -13.72 5.81 -1.11
N LEU A 45 -14.63 5.03 -0.54
CA LEU A 45 -14.35 4.17 0.62
C LEU A 45 -13.30 3.08 0.30
N LEU A 46 -13.40 2.48 -0.89
CA LEU A 46 -12.50 1.42 -1.33
C LEU A 46 -11.10 1.99 -1.58
N ARG A 47 -11.01 3.16 -2.24
CA ARG A 47 -9.75 3.89 -2.43
C ARG A 47 -9.05 4.18 -1.11
N ASN A 48 -9.78 4.71 -0.12
CA ASN A 48 -9.21 5.01 1.20
C ASN A 48 -8.73 3.73 1.92
N ARG A 49 -9.47 2.62 1.80
CA ARG A 49 -9.08 1.33 2.38
C ARG A 49 -7.83 0.75 1.72
N ILE A 50 -7.70 0.86 0.40
CA ILE A 50 -6.53 0.41 -0.37
C ILE A 50 -5.32 1.27 0.02
N ALA A 51 -5.41 2.59 -0.11
CA ALA A 51 -4.33 3.51 0.24
C ALA A 51 -3.87 3.33 1.70
N GLY A 52 -4.80 3.17 2.63
CA GLY A 52 -4.47 2.92 4.04
C GLY A 52 -3.78 1.56 4.27
N TYR A 53 -4.15 0.53 3.52
CA TYR A 53 -3.45 -0.76 3.59
C TYR A 53 -2.05 -0.68 2.99
N ILE A 54 -1.88 0.03 1.86
CA ILE A 54 -0.59 0.26 1.22
C ILE A 54 0.36 0.98 2.19
N THR A 55 -0.06 2.11 2.79
CA THR A 55 0.76 2.84 3.77
C THR A 55 1.17 1.92 4.94
N ARG A 56 0.22 1.16 5.49
CA ARG A 56 0.51 0.19 6.57
C ARG A 56 1.52 -0.86 6.13
N TYR A 57 1.40 -1.37 4.91
CA TYR A 57 2.27 -2.39 4.35
C TYR A 57 3.70 -1.86 4.12
N VAL A 58 3.85 -0.66 3.55
CA VAL A 58 5.16 -0.02 3.31
C VAL A 58 5.87 0.28 4.62
N VAL A 59 5.17 0.88 5.60
CA VAL A 59 5.73 1.18 6.93
C VAL A 59 6.12 -0.12 7.65
N SER A 60 5.31 -1.16 7.57
CA SER A 60 5.65 -2.47 8.18
C SER A 60 6.89 -3.07 7.55
N ARG A 61 7.09 -2.92 6.24
CA ARG A 61 8.25 -3.45 5.51
C ARG A 61 9.53 -2.65 5.81
N SER A 62 9.40 -1.33 5.98
CA SER A 62 10.51 -0.45 6.39
C SER A 62 11.05 -0.80 7.77
N LYS A 63 10.19 -1.20 8.72
CA LYS A 63 10.61 -1.60 10.07
C LYS A 63 11.30 -2.97 10.12
N SER A 64 11.20 -3.77 9.07
CA SER A 64 11.75 -5.13 9.00
C SER A 64 12.98 -5.27 8.11
N LYS A 65 13.54 -4.19 7.55
CA LYS A 65 14.88 -4.23 6.99
C LYS A 65 15.88 -3.97 8.14
N PRO A 66 16.59 -4.98 8.67
CA PRO A 66 17.93 -4.73 9.15
C PRO A 66 18.70 -4.16 7.96
N SER A 67 19.23 -2.95 8.13
CA SER A 67 20.27 -2.37 7.30
C SER A 67 21.25 -3.48 6.90
N ARG A 68 21.31 -3.83 5.61
CA ARG A 68 22.37 -4.69 5.09
C ARG A 68 23.69 -4.01 5.41
N PRO A 69 24.57 -4.56 6.27
CA PRO A 69 25.93 -4.07 6.34
C PRO A 69 26.62 -4.50 5.03
N ILE A 70 27.09 -3.47 4.34
CA ILE A 70 28.29 -3.39 3.50
C ILE A 70 28.95 -4.69 3.01
N SER A 71 29.06 -4.75 1.68
CA SER A 71 30.12 -5.29 0.83
C SER A 71 31.19 -6.21 1.43
N GLU A 72 31.39 -7.32 0.71
CA GLU A 72 32.53 -8.27 0.75
C GLU A 72 33.90 -7.63 1.01
#